data_AF-A0A382T130-F1
#
_entry.id   AF-A0A382T130-F1
#
_cell.length_a   1.000
_cell.length_b   1.000
_cell.length_c   1.000
_cell.angle_alpha   90.00
_cell.angle_beta   90.00
_cell.angle_gamma   90.00
#
_symmetry.space_group_name_H-M   'P 1'
#
loop_
_entity.id
_entity.type
_entity.pdbx_description
1 polymer ?
#
loop_
_entity_poly.entity_id
_entity_poly.type
_entity_poly.pdbx_seq_one_letter_code
_entity_poly.pdbx_strand_id
1 'polypeptide(L)'
;YVPPHRPFVAPKDLLDYYYDRVNVPTQPTADEQPAASRMIRRGRWKLHKYADDTPPVLFDLEADPRELDDCGGDPDLAELRQQLLRALFEGWDPDFVRRDSERQAADMQLLSAWGEAVKPAHEDTLPVPHGADGHTCSAAGLCAIPGKVGGVAGPGQSAQYPVLAPSGGGARWQFRPNRQQRR
;
A
#
# COMPACT_ATOMS: atom_id res chain seq x y z
N TYR A 1 10.46 -11.02 -6.09
CA TYR A 1 10.62 -10.07 -7.21
C TYR A 1 9.52 -9.04 -7.07
N VAL A 2 9.76 -7.94 -6.36
CA VAL A 2 8.89 -6.77 -6.44
C VAL A 2 9.26 -6.10 -7.77
N PRO A 3 8.35 -6.01 -8.75
CA PRO A 3 8.66 -5.32 -10.00
C PRO A 3 9.11 -3.89 -9.67
N PRO A 4 10.08 -3.32 -10.39
CA PRO A 4 10.62 -2.00 -10.07
C PRO A 4 9.50 -0.96 -10.15
N HIS A 5 8.98 -0.54 -9.00
CA HIS A 5 8.10 0.62 -8.94
C HIS A 5 8.93 1.83 -9.39
N ARG A 6 8.40 2.65 -10.29
CA ARG A 6 9.01 3.94 -10.57
C ARG A 6 8.61 4.83 -9.40
N PRO A 7 9.52 5.26 -8.51
CA PRO A 7 9.14 6.22 -7.49
C PRO A 7 8.64 7.47 -8.23
N PHE A 8 7.37 7.80 -8.02
CA PHE A 8 6.83 9.06 -8.47
C PHE A 8 7.39 10.13 -7.53
N VAL A 9 8.32 10.94 -8.03
CA VAL A 9 8.82 12.10 -7.31
C VAL A 9 7.90 13.27 -7.66
N ALA A 10 7.04 13.66 -6.72
CA ALA A 10 6.14 14.78 -6.92
C ALA A 10 6.93 16.08 -7.10
N PRO A 11 6.59 16.93 -8.09
CA PRO A 11 7.06 18.30 -8.17
C PRO A 11 6.77 19.04 -6.85
N LYS A 12 7.70 19.92 -6.42
CA LYS A 12 7.60 20.59 -5.12
C LYS A 12 6.32 21.41 -4.96
N ASP A 13 5.88 22.09 -6.01
CA ASP A 13 4.64 22.87 -6.05
C ASP A 13 3.39 22.00 -5.82
N LEU A 14 3.39 20.78 -6.37
CA LEU A 14 2.32 19.82 -6.18
C LEU A 14 2.36 19.23 -4.75
N LEU A 15 3.55 18.92 -4.25
CA LEU A 15 3.73 18.46 -2.87
C LEU A 15 3.25 19.52 -1.87
N ASP A 16 3.71 20.76 -1.98
CA ASP A 16 3.33 21.86 -1.09
C ASP A 16 1.81 22.14 -1.15
N TYR A 17 1.19 22.05 -2.34
CA TYR A 17 -0.26 22.21 -2.49
C TYR A 17 -1.06 21.13 -1.77
N TYR A 18 -0.63 19.86 -1.85
CA TYR A 18 -1.38 18.72 -1.32
C TYR A 18 -1.02 18.35 0.11
N TYR A 19 0.20 18.62 0.58
CA TYR A 19 0.69 18.14 1.88
C TYR A 19 -0.19 18.60 3.04
N ASP A 20 -0.59 19.87 3.06
CA ASP A 20 -1.46 20.42 4.11
C ASP A 20 -2.94 20.10 3.91
N ARG A 21 -3.33 19.71 2.69
CA ARG A 21 -4.74 19.49 2.30
C ARG A 21 -5.15 18.03 2.36
N VAL A 22 -4.18 17.12 2.25
CA VAL A 22 -4.41 15.67 2.32
C VAL A 22 -4.19 15.23 3.76
N ASN A 23 -5.27 14.79 4.39
CA ASN A 23 -5.13 14.09 5.66
C ASN A 23 -4.63 12.68 5.37
N VAL A 24 -3.32 12.47 5.48
CA VAL A 24 -2.71 11.14 5.36
C VAL A 24 -3.20 10.31 6.55
N PRO A 25 -3.88 9.17 6.33
CA PRO A 25 -4.29 8.32 7.42
C PRO A 25 -3.06 7.78 8.13
N THR A 26 -3.03 7.88 9.45
CA THR A 26 -2.02 7.20 10.26
C THR A 26 -2.16 5.71 10.04
N GLN A 27 -1.06 5.05 9.71
CA GLN A 27 -1.05 3.60 9.60
C GLN A 27 -1.34 3.01 10.99
N PRO A 28 -2.23 2.00 11.10
CA PRO A 28 -2.54 1.39 12.38
C PRO A 28 -1.28 0.84 13.05
N THR A 29 -1.25 0.95 14.38
CA THR A 29 -0.20 0.34 15.19
C THR A 29 -0.26 -1.18 15.09
N ALA A 30 0.80 -1.89 15.48
CA ALA A 30 0.86 -3.35 15.38
C ALA A 30 -0.35 -4.04 16.06
N ASP A 31 -0.83 -3.49 17.18
CA ASP A 31 -1.96 -4.01 17.95
C ASP A 31 -3.32 -3.75 17.29
N GLU A 32 -3.40 -2.79 16.37
CA GLU A 32 -4.60 -2.42 15.62
C GLU A 32 -4.62 -3.05 14.22
N GLN A 33 -3.58 -3.79 13.84
CA GLN A 33 -3.54 -4.41 12.53
C GLN A 33 -4.61 -5.51 12.43
N PRO A 34 -5.41 -5.50 11.35
CA PRO A 34 -6.42 -6.53 11.16
C PRO A 34 -5.76 -7.90 11.03
N ALA A 35 -6.50 -8.93 11.42
CA ALA A 35 -6.06 -10.32 11.28
C ALA A 35 -5.62 -10.60 9.84
N ALA A 36 -4.58 -11.45 9.69
CA ALA A 36 -4.08 -11.84 8.39
C ALA A 36 -5.25 -12.35 7.51
N SER A 37 -5.32 -11.88 6.27
CA SER A 37 -6.37 -12.30 5.34
C SER A 37 -5.77 -13.00 4.12
N ARG A 38 -6.56 -13.90 3.53
CA ARG A 38 -6.23 -14.56 2.28
C ARG A 38 -7.46 -14.64 1.39
N MET A 39 -7.20 -14.59 0.09
CA MET A 39 -8.20 -14.75 -0.96
C MET A 39 -7.81 -15.94 -1.84
N ILE A 40 -8.78 -16.73 -2.26
CA ILE A 40 -8.63 -17.71 -3.33
C ILE A 40 -9.60 -17.38 -4.47
N ARG A 41 -9.13 -17.47 -5.71
CA ARG A 41 -9.95 -17.36 -6.91
C ARG A 41 -9.86 -18.64 -7.72
N ARG A 42 -11.01 -19.25 -8.03
CA ARG A 42 -11.10 -20.47 -8.82
C ARG A 42 -12.26 -20.35 -9.82
N GLY A 43 -11.91 -20.17 -11.10
CA GLY A 43 -12.90 -19.91 -12.15
C GLY A 43 -13.69 -18.63 -11.86
N ARG A 44 -15.02 -18.73 -11.88
CA ARG A 44 -15.95 -17.63 -11.55
C ARG A 44 -16.00 -17.30 -10.06
N TRP A 45 -15.51 -18.16 -9.17
CA TRP A 45 -15.67 -17.97 -7.73
C TRP A 45 -14.46 -17.27 -7.10
N LYS A 46 -14.72 -16.32 -6.22
CA LYS A 46 -13.73 -15.69 -5.35
C LYS A 46 -14.18 -15.81 -3.90
N LEU A 47 -13.32 -16.38 -3.06
CA LEU A 47 -13.55 -16.47 -1.62
C LEU A 47 -12.47 -15.68 -0.88
N HIS A 48 -12.90 -14.87 0.09
CA HIS A 48 -12.03 -14.09 0.96
C HIS A 48 -12.27 -14.48 2.43
N LYS A 49 -11.19 -14.68 3.19
CA LYS A 49 -11.26 -15.08 4.59
C LYS A 49 -10.18 -14.36 5.41
N TYR A 50 -10.61 -13.74 6.51
CA TYR A 50 -9.73 -13.30 7.59
C TYR A 50 -9.38 -14.50 8.50
N ALA A 51 -8.21 -14.47 9.10
CA ALA A 51 -7.73 -15.51 10.01
C ALA A 51 -8.52 -15.61 11.33
N ASP A 52 -9.29 -14.58 11.68
CA ASP A 52 -10.16 -14.54 12.86
C ASP A 52 -11.47 -15.30 12.63
N ASP A 53 -12.47 -15.09 13.50
CA ASP A 53 -13.78 -15.74 13.42
C ASP A 53 -14.74 -15.08 12.40
N THR A 54 -14.30 -14.06 11.65
CA THR A 54 -15.13 -13.38 10.65
C THR A 54 -15.58 -14.38 9.58
N PRO A 55 -16.88 -14.47 9.25
CA PRO A 55 -17.35 -15.39 8.22
C PRO A 55 -16.62 -15.20 6.87
N PRO A 56 -16.38 -16.28 6.11
CA PRO A 56 -15.84 -16.15 4.76
C PRO A 56 -16.85 -15.46 3.84
N VAL A 57 -16.35 -14.61 2.97
CA VAL A 57 -17.12 -13.89 1.96
C VAL A 57 -16.91 -14.60 0.62
N LEU A 58 -17.99 -14.87 -0.12
CA LEU A 58 -17.96 -15.60 -1.40
C LEU A 58 -18.66 -14.79 -2.48
N PHE A 59 -17.97 -14.56 -3.59
CA PHE A 59 -18.49 -13.84 -4.75
C PHE A 59 -18.50 -14.69 -6.00
N ASP A 60 -19.56 -14.51 -6.80
CA ASP A 60 -19.66 -15.01 -8.16
C ASP A 60 -19.24 -13.92 -9.14
N LEU A 61 -18.00 -13.97 -9.64
CA LEU A 61 -17.44 -12.94 -10.51
C LEU A 61 -18.04 -12.90 -11.92
N GLU A 62 -18.78 -13.93 -12.34
CA GLU A 62 -19.47 -13.91 -13.64
C GLU A 62 -20.84 -13.23 -13.52
N ALA A 63 -21.59 -13.53 -12.46
CA ALA A 63 -22.89 -12.90 -12.21
C ALA A 63 -22.74 -11.50 -11.58
N ASP A 64 -21.73 -11.32 -10.74
CA ASP A 64 -21.40 -10.10 -10.02
C ASP A 64 -19.90 -9.74 -10.14
N PRO A 65 -19.50 -9.12 -11.28
CA PRO A 65 -18.13 -8.67 -11.48
C PRO A 65 -17.67 -7.55 -10.54
N ARG A 66 -18.59 -6.95 -9.76
CA ARG A 66 -18.31 -5.83 -8.86
C ARG A 66 -18.25 -6.24 -7.39
N GLU A 67 -18.47 -7.51 -7.08
CA GLU A 67 -18.34 -8.05 -5.72
C GLU A 67 -19.24 -7.30 -4.72
N LEU A 68 -20.47 -7.02 -5.14
CA LEU A 68 -21.49 -6.33 -4.36
C LEU A 68 -22.36 -7.30 -3.55
N ASP A 69 -22.55 -8.53 -4.04
CA ASP A 69 -23.46 -9.51 -3.46
C ASP A 69 -22.68 -10.67 -2.83
N ASP A 70 -22.64 -10.72 -1.49
CA ASP A 70 -21.99 -11.82 -0.74
C ASP A 70 -22.88 -13.07 -0.70
N CYS A 71 -22.46 -14.13 -1.38
CA CYS A 71 -23.08 -15.46 -1.36
C CYS A 71 -22.49 -16.37 -0.26
N GLY A 72 -21.64 -15.83 0.63
CA GLY A 72 -20.91 -16.56 1.66
C GLY A 72 -21.82 -17.26 2.67
N GLY A 73 -23.04 -16.77 2.89
CA GLY A 73 -24.03 -17.36 3.78
C GLY A 73 -24.96 -18.41 3.15
N ASP A 74 -24.92 -18.57 1.82
CA ASP A 74 -25.89 -19.39 1.09
C ASP A 74 -25.71 -20.90 1.41
N PRO A 75 -26.76 -21.59 1.92
CA PRO A 75 -26.71 -23.03 2.19
C PRO A 75 -26.51 -23.88 0.93
N ASP A 76 -26.99 -23.44 -0.25
CA ASP A 76 -26.85 -24.19 -1.50
C ASP A 76 -25.39 -24.19 -2.00
N LEU A 77 -24.62 -23.17 -1.62
CA LEU A 77 -23.20 -23.05 -1.92
C LEU A 77 -22.30 -23.58 -0.78
N ALA A 78 -22.87 -24.20 0.25
CA ALA A 78 -22.12 -24.63 1.43
C ALA A 78 -20.96 -25.60 1.09
N GLU A 79 -21.19 -26.57 0.20
CA GLU A 79 -20.16 -27.52 -0.19
C GLU A 79 -19.03 -26.84 -0.97
N LEU A 80 -19.36 -25.98 -1.93
CA LEU A 80 -18.40 -25.21 -2.70
C LEU A 80 -17.55 -24.32 -1.78
N ARG A 81 -18.19 -23.61 -0.84
CA ARG A 81 -17.52 -22.80 0.17
C ARG A 81 -16.52 -23.64 0.98
N GLN A 82 -16.90 -24.84 1.42
CA GLN A 82 -15.99 -25.73 2.16
C GLN A 82 -14.85 -26.27 1.30
N GLN A 83 -15.08 -26.55 0.01
CA GLN A 83 -14.02 -26.93 -0.92
C GLN A 83 -13.01 -25.79 -1.11
N LEU A 84 -13.49 -24.56 -1.29
CA LEU A 84 -12.64 -23.38 -1.44
C LEU A 84 -11.89 -23.03 -0.15
N LEU A 85 -12.52 -23.16 1.02
CA LEU A 85 -11.85 -22.98 2.31
C LEU A 85 -10.72 -23.99 2.50
N ARG A 86 -10.95 -25.28 2.23
CA ARG A 86 -9.89 -26.30 2.30
C ARG A 86 -8.71 -25.96 1.40
N ALA A 87 -8.97 -25.56 0.16
CA ALA A 87 -7.94 -25.13 -0.78
C ALA A 87 -7.25 -23.81 -0.35
N LEU A 88 -7.97 -22.91 0.32
CA LEU A 88 -7.42 -21.65 0.82
C LEU A 88 -6.42 -21.88 1.96
N PHE A 89 -6.73 -22.81 2.87
CA PHE A 89 -5.85 -23.19 3.97
C PHE A 89 -4.74 -24.17 3.55
N GLU A 90 -4.79 -24.73 2.33
CA GLU A 90 -3.70 -25.52 1.79
C GLU A 90 -2.45 -24.66 1.59
N GLY A 91 -1.40 -24.95 2.37
CA GLY A 91 -0.17 -24.16 2.39
C GLY A 91 -0.33 -22.75 2.97
N TRP A 92 -1.37 -22.52 3.77
CA TRP A 92 -1.53 -21.29 4.54
C TRP A 92 -1.67 -21.61 6.03
N ASP A 93 -0.72 -21.14 6.82
CA ASP A 93 -0.82 -21.13 8.28
C ASP A 93 -0.98 -19.67 8.74
N PRO A 94 -2.20 -19.25 9.15
CA PRO A 94 -2.43 -17.90 9.61
C PRO A 94 -1.65 -17.53 10.89
N ASP A 95 -1.39 -18.51 11.77
CA ASP A 95 -0.63 -18.29 13.01
C ASP A 95 0.86 -18.10 12.71
N PHE A 96 1.38 -18.80 11.70
CA PHE A 96 2.71 -18.51 11.17
C PHE A 96 2.78 -17.09 10.62
N VAL A 97 1.82 -16.67 9.77
CA VAL A 97 1.81 -15.32 9.19
C VAL A 97 1.74 -14.25 10.28
N ARG A 98 0.91 -14.43 11.31
CA ARG A 98 0.84 -13.49 12.45
C ARG A 98 2.21 -13.31 13.12
N ARG A 99 2.87 -14.41 13.50
CA ARG A 99 4.18 -14.39 14.16
C ARG A 99 5.27 -13.78 13.26
N ASP A 100 5.21 -14.07 11.96
CA ASP A 100 6.16 -13.53 10.99
C ASP A 100 6.01 -12.01 10.86
N SER A 101 4.76 -11.53 10.77
CA SER A 101 4.43 -10.10 10.73
C SER A 101 4.87 -9.38 12.02
N GLU A 102 4.63 -9.96 13.20
CA GLU A 102 5.08 -9.40 14.48
C GLU A 102 6.60 -9.25 14.52
N ARG A 103 7.34 -10.27 14.06
CA ARG A 103 8.80 -10.22 13.98
C ARG A 103 9.28 -9.12 13.01
N GLN A 104 8.69 -9.05 11.82
CA GLN A 104 9.03 -8.02 10.84
C GLN A 104 8.74 -6.60 11.35
N ALA A 105 7.63 -6.43 12.08
CA ALA A 105 7.29 -5.16 12.71
C ALA A 105 8.34 -4.76 13.76
N ALA A 106 8.79 -5.70 14.60
CA ALA A 106 9.86 -5.47 15.57
C ALA A 106 11.19 -5.11 14.89
N ASP A 107 11.57 -5.81 13.82
CA ASP A 107 12.78 -5.51 13.04
C ASP A 107 12.71 -4.09 12.44
N MET A 108 11.55 -3.71 11.88
CA MET A 108 11.34 -2.37 11.34
C MET A 108 11.41 -1.28 12.42
N GLN A 109 10.87 -1.53 13.61
CA GLN A 109 10.99 -0.59 14.73
C GLN A 109 12.44 -0.40 15.16
N LEU A 110 13.20 -1.50 15.24
CA LEU A 110 14.62 -1.45 15.58
C LEU A 110 15.44 -0.68 14.54
N LEU A 111 15.24 -0.99 13.25
CA LEU A 111 15.92 -0.31 12.14
C LEU A 111 15.55 1.18 12.08
N SER A 112 14.28 1.53 12.32
CA SER A 112 13.84 2.92 12.36
C SER A 112 14.48 3.66 13.53
N ALA A 113 14.51 3.06 14.72
CA ALA A 113 15.13 3.67 15.90
C ALA A 113 16.65 3.88 15.71
N TRP A 114 17.33 2.88 15.12
CA TRP A 114 18.73 3.01 14.73
C TRP A 114 18.95 4.12 13.69
N GLY A 115 18.11 4.17 12.65
CA GLY A 115 18.18 5.17 11.59
C GLY A 115 18.03 6.60 12.12
N GLU A 116 17.09 6.81 13.04
CA GLU A 116 16.89 8.11 13.70
C GLU A 116 18.06 8.50 14.62
N ALA A 117 18.64 7.54 15.34
CA ALA A 117 19.74 7.80 16.27
C ALA A 117 21.07 8.05 15.55
N VAL A 118 21.35 7.30 14.48
CA VAL A 118 22.65 7.30 13.80
C VAL A 118 22.67 8.25 12.60
N LYS A 119 21.55 8.44 11.91
CA LYS A 119 21.44 9.22 10.67
C LYS A 119 22.61 8.95 9.72
N PRO A 120 22.84 7.67 9.35
CA PRO A 120 24.02 7.28 8.61
C PRO A 120 24.08 8.01 7.25
N ALA A 121 25.25 8.53 6.91
CA ALA A 121 25.48 9.05 5.57
C ALA A 121 25.58 7.87 4.58
N HIS A 122 24.78 7.91 3.52
CA HIS A 122 24.87 6.97 2.40
C HIS A 122 25.07 7.76 1.11
N GLU A 123 25.86 7.23 0.16
CA GLU A 123 26.16 7.91 -1.11
C GLU A 123 24.89 8.20 -1.94
N ASP A 124 23.90 7.32 -1.84
CA ASP A 124 22.58 7.48 -2.46
C ASP A 124 21.61 8.36 -1.64
N THR A 125 22.00 8.86 -0.46
CA THR A 125 21.18 9.81 0.29
C THR A 125 21.24 11.16 -0.42
N LEU A 126 20.18 11.49 -1.15
CA LEU A 126 20.03 12.82 -1.73
C LEU A 126 19.92 13.85 -0.59
N PRO A 127 20.76 14.90 -0.58
CA PRO A 127 20.59 15.97 0.38
C PRO A 127 19.22 16.61 0.16
N VAL A 128 18.49 16.83 1.25
CA VAL A 128 17.24 17.60 1.19
C VAL A 128 17.60 18.99 0.64
N PRO A 129 17.02 19.42 -0.49
CA PRO A 129 17.33 20.72 -1.08
C PRO A 129 17.01 21.84 -0.08
N HIS A 130 17.85 22.86 -0.04
CA HIS A 130 17.67 24.01 0.85
C HIS A 130 16.27 24.64 0.63
N GLY A 131 15.46 24.74 1.69
CA GLY A 131 14.09 25.28 1.64
C GLY A 131 13.01 24.26 1.25
N ALA A 132 13.33 22.96 1.22
CA ALA A 132 12.34 21.88 1.09
C ALA A 132 11.77 21.44 2.45
N ASP A 133 12.51 21.66 3.52
CA ASP A 133 12.10 21.59 4.92
C ASP A 133 11.41 22.91 5.30
N GLY A 134 10.07 22.90 5.40
CA GLY A 134 9.27 24.04 5.87
C GLY A 134 9.54 24.45 7.34
N HIS A 135 10.62 23.96 7.95
CA HIS A 135 11.07 24.31 9.27
C HIS A 135 12.31 25.18 9.16
N THR A 136 12.15 26.50 9.22
CA THR A 136 13.29 27.39 9.50
C THR A 136 13.78 27.10 10.91
N CYS A 137 14.77 26.22 11.06
CA CYS A 137 15.48 26.06 12.32
C CYS A 137 16.42 27.25 12.49
N SER A 138 15.91 28.36 13.02
CA SER A 138 16.77 29.45 13.52
C SER A 138 17.36 29.00 14.86
N ALA A 139 18.65 29.22 15.05
CA ALA A 139 19.50 28.68 16.11
C ALA A 139 19.19 29.15 17.55
N ALA A 140 17.95 29.50 17.87
CA ALA A 140 17.54 29.89 19.21
C ALA A 140 16.17 29.30 19.57
N GLY A 141 16.20 28.16 20.28
CA GLY A 141 15.25 27.82 21.35
C GLY A 141 13.77 27.62 20.98
N LEU A 142 13.27 26.41 21.29
CA LEU A 142 11.87 25.98 21.41
C LEU A 142 11.12 25.72 20.09
N CYS A 143 11.12 24.44 19.71
CA CYS A 143 10.16 23.88 18.77
C CYS A 143 8.79 23.78 19.47
N ALA A 144 7.88 24.69 19.17
CA ALA A 144 6.47 24.56 19.49
C ALA A 144 5.72 24.19 18.22
N ILE A 145 5.03 23.05 18.22
CA ILE A 145 4.05 22.69 17.19
C ILE A 145 2.78 23.48 17.55
N PRO A 146 2.36 24.51 16.78
CA PRO A 146 1.11 25.20 17.09
C PRO A 146 -0.09 24.27 16.84
N GLY A 147 -0.92 24.16 17.86
CA GLY A 147 -2.05 23.24 17.95
C GLY A 147 -3.11 23.43 16.87
N LYS A 148 -3.67 22.30 16.42
CA LYS A 148 -4.80 22.21 15.49
C LYS A 148 -6.10 22.49 16.25
N VAL A 149 -6.54 23.75 16.29
CA VAL A 149 -7.92 24.08 16.67
C VAL A 149 -8.82 23.84 15.47
N GLY A 150 -9.86 23.04 15.68
CA GLY A 150 -10.75 22.55 14.63
C GLY A 150 -11.54 23.64 13.91
N GLY A 151 -11.97 23.34 12.68
CA GLY A 151 -12.83 24.24 11.94
C GLY A 151 -13.26 23.76 10.55
N VAL A 152 -14.44 23.12 10.53
CA VAL A 152 -15.58 23.26 9.58
C VAL A 152 -15.36 23.12 8.06
N ALA A 153 -16.28 22.33 7.46
CA ALA A 153 -16.48 22.05 6.04
C ALA A 153 -16.86 23.25 5.17
N GLY A 154 -16.57 23.18 3.86
CA GLY A 154 -17.15 24.03 2.81
C GLY A 154 -16.57 23.74 1.41
N PRO A 155 -17.33 23.93 0.30
CA PRO A 155 -17.44 22.90 -0.73
C PRO A 155 -16.74 23.19 -2.06
N GLY A 156 -16.43 22.09 -2.76
CA GLY A 156 -16.67 21.89 -4.20
C GLY A 156 -16.03 22.86 -5.18
N GLN A 157 -14.98 22.38 -5.88
CA GLN A 157 -14.76 22.71 -7.28
C GLN A 157 -13.83 21.68 -7.93
N SER A 158 -14.33 21.05 -9.00
CA SER A 158 -13.64 20.08 -9.83
C SER A 158 -12.56 20.77 -10.67
N ALA A 159 -11.29 20.45 -10.43
CA ALA A 159 -10.20 20.91 -11.28
C ALA A 159 -10.07 19.96 -12.49
N GLN A 160 -10.39 20.49 -13.69
CA GLN A 160 -10.05 19.86 -14.96
C GLN A 160 -8.56 20.12 -15.27
N TYR A 161 -7.82 19.06 -15.61
CA TYR A 161 -6.43 19.17 -16.06
C TYR A 161 -6.35 19.18 -17.60
N PRO A 162 -5.47 19.99 -18.21
CA PRO A 162 -5.32 20.02 -19.67
C PRO A 162 -4.56 18.80 -20.19
N VAL A 163 -5.06 18.24 -21.29
CA VAL A 163 -4.46 17.12 -22.03
C VAL A 163 -3.30 17.63 -22.88
N LEU A 164 -2.09 17.16 -22.61
CA LEU A 164 -0.91 17.39 -23.47
C LEU A 164 -0.86 16.33 -24.58
N ALA A 165 -0.82 16.79 -25.84
CA ALA A 165 -0.71 15.93 -27.02
C ALA A 165 0.72 15.35 -27.16
N PRO A 166 0.88 14.12 -27.70
CA PRO A 166 2.18 13.48 -27.83
C PRO A 166 2.96 14.04 -29.03
N SER A 167 4.16 14.58 -28.80
CA SER A 167 5.14 14.87 -29.84
C SER A 167 5.86 13.58 -30.26
N GLY A 168 5.84 13.32 -31.57
CA GLY A 168 6.35 12.11 -32.19
C GLY A 168 7.87 11.96 -32.09
N GLY A 169 8.30 10.73 -31.82
CA GLY A 169 9.70 10.30 -31.86
C GLY A 169 9.78 8.78 -31.75
N GLY A 170 9.64 8.09 -32.89
CA GLY A 170 9.69 6.64 -32.95
C GLY A 170 11.10 6.11 -32.70
N ALA A 171 11.35 5.54 -31.53
CA ALA A 171 12.53 4.71 -31.27
C ALA A 171 12.12 3.23 -31.29
N ARG A 172 12.50 2.53 -32.36
CA ARG A 172 12.29 1.09 -32.57
C ARG A 172 13.34 0.31 -31.77
N TRP A 173 12.93 -0.27 -30.64
CA TRP A 173 13.78 -1.16 -29.84
C TRP A 173 13.97 -2.51 -30.55
N GLN A 174 15.21 -2.84 -30.93
CA GLN A 174 15.57 -4.17 -31.40
C GLN A 174 16.02 -5.04 -30.23
N PHE A 175 15.30 -6.14 -30.00
CA PHE A 175 15.67 -7.16 -29.01
C PHE A 175 16.93 -7.91 -29.45
N ARG A 176 17.96 -7.97 -28.60
CA ARG A 176 19.04 -8.95 -28.73
C ARG A 176 18.72 -10.15 -27.84
N PRO A 177 18.66 -11.39 -28.37
CA PRO A 177 18.44 -12.57 -27.54
C PRO A 177 19.66 -12.86 -26.65
N ASN A 178 19.36 -13.27 -25.42
CA ASN A 178 20.29 -13.50 -24.33
C ASN A 178 21.25 -14.67 -24.64
N ARG A 179 22.56 -14.44 -24.46
CA ARG A 179 23.63 -15.38 -24.78
C ARG A 179 24.02 -16.17 -23.53
N GLN A 180 23.08 -16.93 -22.95
CA GLN A 180 23.40 -17.92 -21.92
C GLN A 180 22.49 -19.14 -22.03
N GLN A 181 22.78 -19.97 -23.03
CA GLN A 181 22.62 -21.43 -22.96
C GLN A 181 23.75 -22.06 -23.78
N ARG A 182 24.90 -22.27 -23.15
CA ARG A 182 25.89 -23.24 -23.60
C ARG A 182 26.59 -23.85 -22.38
N ARG A 183 26.24 -25.13 -22.19
CA ARG A 183 26.92 -26.20 -21.45
C ARG A 183 26.76 -26.21 -19.95
#